data_AF-A0A2N2Q357-F1
#
_entry.id   AF-A0A2N2Q357-F1
#
_cell.length_a   1.000
_cell.length_b   1.000
_cell.length_c   1.000
_cell.angle_alpha   90.00
_cell.angle_beta   90.00
_cell.angle_gamma   90.00
#
_symmetry.space_group_name_H-M   'P 1'
#
loop_
_entity.id
_entity.type
_entity.pdbx_description
1 polymer ?
#
loop_
_entity_poly.entity_id
_entity_poly.type
_entity_poly.pdbx_seq_one_letter_code
_entity_poly.pdbx_strand_id
1 'polypeptide(L)'
;MKNQEIQSVILDINRRWDAAFNSKQAAEVAALYDNNATVLPAGAVQVSGAAAILDFWTSTIAQGIVDHKIEMLEVGVDGNLAFQRGLWSAAVVNAEGQRQTFSGNLHVLYRRQADGSWKALTHIWN
;
A
#
# COMPACT_ATOMS: atom_id res chain seq x y z
N MET A 1 6.77 -15.89 -14.44
CA MET A 1 6.10 -14.62 -14.79
C MET A 1 7.19 -13.67 -15.27
N LYS A 2 6.99 -12.99 -16.40
CA LYS A 2 7.98 -12.01 -16.89
C LYS A 2 7.78 -10.67 -16.17
N ASN A 3 8.82 -9.82 -16.11
CA ASN A 3 8.75 -8.51 -15.45
C ASN A 3 7.61 -7.62 -15.96
N GLN A 4 7.24 -7.71 -17.24
CA GLN A 4 6.16 -6.92 -17.80
C GLN A 4 4.75 -7.39 -17.37
N GLU A 5 4.59 -8.70 -17.14
CA GLU A 5 3.32 -9.26 -16.62
C GLU A 5 3.12 -8.86 -15.15
N ILE A 6 4.17 -9.01 -14.32
CA ILE A 6 4.10 -8.60 -12.91
C ILE A 6 3.90 -7.10 -12.78
N GLN A 7 4.50 -6.28 -13.65
CA GLN A 7 4.29 -4.84 -13.67
C GLN A 7 2.81 -4.49 -13.81
N SER A 8 2.11 -5.10 -14.77
CA SER A 8 0.68 -4.85 -14.93
C SER A 8 -0.14 -5.29 -13.72
N VAL A 9 0.22 -6.41 -13.08
CA VAL A 9 -0.47 -6.91 -11.89
C VAL A 9 -0.27 -5.96 -10.70
N ILE A 10 0.96 -5.52 -10.45
CA ILE A 10 1.23 -4.63 -9.32
C ILE A 10 0.68 -3.22 -9.57
N LEU A 11 0.68 -2.72 -10.82
CA LEU A 11 -0.01 -1.47 -11.17
C LEU A 11 -1.51 -1.54 -10.88
N ASP A 12 -2.15 -2.68 -11.15
CA ASP A 12 -3.55 -2.89 -10.78
C ASP A 12 -3.77 -2.91 -9.26
N ILE A 13 -2.87 -3.56 -8.50
CA ILE A 13 -2.91 -3.54 -7.04
C ILE A 13 -2.81 -2.10 -6.53
N ASN A 14 -1.85 -1.30 -7.02
CA ASN A 14 -1.69 0.10 -6.61
C ASN A 14 -2.95 0.92 -6.90
N ARG A 15 -3.53 0.76 -8.09
CA ARG A 15 -4.78 1.43 -8.47
C ARG A 15 -5.93 1.06 -7.53
N ARG A 16 -6.09 -0.23 -7.20
CA ARG A 16 -7.13 -0.69 -6.25
C ARG A 16 -6.86 -0.19 -4.84
N TRP A 17 -5.59 -0.17 -4.42
CA TRP A 17 -5.17 0.35 -3.13
C TRP A 17 -5.52 1.83 -2.98
N ASP A 18 -5.09 2.67 -3.94
CA ASP A 18 -5.38 4.11 -3.94
C ASP A 18 -6.89 4.38 -4.01
N ALA A 19 -7.62 3.64 -4.86
CA ALA A 19 -9.06 3.79 -4.96
C ALA A 19 -9.78 3.42 -3.64
N ALA A 20 -9.39 2.32 -3.01
CA ALA A 20 -9.95 1.88 -1.74
C ALA A 20 -9.63 2.88 -0.61
N PHE A 21 -8.37 3.31 -0.51
CA PHE A 21 -7.94 4.28 0.51
C PHE A 21 -8.68 5.61 0.37
N ASN A 22 -8.69 6.19 -0.83
CA ASN A 22 -9.36 7.47 -1.09
C ASN A 22 -10.89 7.38 -0.95
N SER A 23 -11.48 6.19 -1.15
CA SER A 23 -12.91 5.94 -0.91
C SER A 23 -13.23 5.54 0.53
N LYS A 24 -12.26 5.60 1.44
CA LYS A 24 -12.38 5.25 2.86
C LYS A 24 -12.79 3.79 3.12
N GLN A 25 -12.39 2.88 2.24
CA GLN A 25 -12.70 1.44 2.33
C GLN A 25 -11.52 0.67 2.94
N ALA A 26 -11.34 0.78 4.26
CA ALA A 26 -10.20 0.16 4.96
C ALA A 26 -10.14 -1.37 4.81
N ALA A 27 -11.28 -2.05 4.77
CA ALA A 27 -11.35 -3.49 4.55
C ALA A 27 -10.80 -3.90 3.17
N GLU A 28 -11.10 -3.12 2.13
CA GLU A 28 -10.60 -3.35 0.77
C GLU A 28 -9.09 -3.08 0.68
N VAL A 29 -8.59 -2.08 1.40
CA VAL A 29 -7.13 -1.86 1.55
C VAL A 29 -6.48 -3.07 2.22
N ALA A 30 -7.02 -3.50 3.37
CA ALA A 30 -6.48 -4.61 4.14
C ALA A 30 -6.53 -5.95 3.38
N ALA A 31 -7.52 -6.16 2.50
CA ALA A 31 -7.64 -7.36 1.68
C ALA A 31 -6.47 -7.56 0.69
N LEU A 32 -5.74 -6.49 0.37
CA LEU A 32 -4.55 -6.50 -0.49
C LEU A 32 -3.28 -7.00 0.23
N TYR A 33 -3.36 -7.25 1.55
CA TYR A 33 -2.25 -7.73 2.36
C TYR A 33 -2.33 -9.23 2.60
N ASP A 34 -1.16 -9.85 2.63
CA ASP A 34 -0.98 -11.23 3.03
C ASP A 34 -1.36 -11.41 4.52
N ASN A 35 -1.84 -12.59 4.91
CA ASN A 35 -2.20 -12.87 6.31
C ASN A 35 -1.02 -12.71 7.27
N ASN A 36 0.21 -12.91 6.79
CA ASN A 36 1.45 -12.74 7.54
C ASN A 36 2.17 -11.42 7.21
N ALA A 37 1.45 -10.46 6.63
CA ALA A 37 2.05 -9.20 6.23
C ALA A 37 2.53 -8.38 7.43
N THR A 38 3.50 -7.50 7.17
CA THR A 38 3.95 -6.46 8.10
C THR A 38 3.99 -5.10 7.40
N VAL A 39 3.38 -4.11 8.03
CA VAL A 39 3.44 -2.70 7.64
C VAL A 39 4.44 -2.00 8.57
N LEU A 40 5.33 -1.18 8.00
CA LEU A 40 6.35 -0.44 8.73
C LEU A 40 6.12 1.06 8.50
N PRO A 41 5.24 1.71 9.29
CA PRO A 41 4.97 3.13 9.12
C PRO A 41 6.19 3.97 9.51
N ALA A 42 6.40 5.08 8.80
CA ALA A 42 7.48 6.01 9.10
C ALA A 42 7.39 6.51 10.55
N GLY A 43 8.47 6.29 11.33
CA GLY A 43 8.57 6.75 12.72
C GLY A 43 7.69 6.01 13.74
N ALA A 44 7.04 4.90 13.37
CA ALA A 44 6.17 4.13 14.26
C ALA A 44 6.61 2.66 14.42
N VAL A 45 5.98 1.95 15.35
CA VAL A 45 6.17 0.52 15.55
C VAL A 45 5.55 -0.26 14.38
N GLN A 46 6.21 -1.34 13.98
CA GLN A 46 5.69 -2.23 12.94
C GLN A 46 4.34 -2.85 13.32
N VAL A 47 3.48 -3.04 12.32
CA VAL A 47 2.13 -3.61 12.45
C VAL A 47 2.09 -4.93 11.68
N SER A 48 1.86 -6.05 12.36
CA SER A 48 1.91 -7.38 11.75
C SER A 48 0.59 -8.14 11.90
N GLY A 49 0.21 -8.85 10.84
CA GLY A 49 -0.98 -9.70 10.80
C GLY A 49 -2.25 -8.97 10.35
N ALA A 50 -3.17 -9.73 9.75
CA ALA A 50 -4.34 -9.19 9.05
C ALA A 50 -5.23 -8.27 9.93
N ALA A 51 -5.51 -8.67 11.18
CA ALA A 51 -6.35 -7.87 12.09
C ALA A 51 -5.70 -6.52 12.44
N ALA A 52 -4.44 -6.53 12.84
CA ALA A 52 -3.72 -5.31 13.20
C ALA A 52 -3.54 -4.37 11.99
N ILE A 53 -3.33 -4.93 10.79
CA ILE A 53 -3.24 -4.15 9.55
C ILE A 53 -4.59 -3.51 9.19
N LEU A 54 -5.71 -4.23 9.36
CA LEU A 54 -7.04 -3.66 9.18
C LEU A 54 -7.28 -2.49 10.14
N ASP A 55 -6.98 -2.68 11.42
CA ASP A 55 -7.13 -1.64 12.45
C ASP A 55 -6.27 -0.42 12.11
N PHE A 56 -5.01 -0.65 11.73
CA PHE A 56 -4.08 0.41 11.33
C PHE A 56 -4.60 1.24 10.15
N TRP A 57 -5.06 0.61 9.07
CA TRP A 57 -5.60 1.34 7.91
C TRP A 57 -6.92 2.02 8.23
N THR A 58 -7.76 1.43 9.07
CA THR A 58 -9.00 2.05 9.56
C THR A 58 -8.68 3.35 10.31
N SER A 59 -7.74 3.30 11.25
CA SER A 59 -7.31 4.50 11.99
C SER A 59 -6.62 5.53 11.11
N THR A 60 -5.82 5.11 10.13
CA THR A 60 -5.10 6.01 9.22
C THR A 60 -6.05 6.76 8.29
N ILE A 61 -7.03 6.06 7.70
CA ILE A 61 -8.06 6.66 6.86
C ILE A 61 -8.92 7.66 7.65
N ALA A 62 -9.19 7.38 8.93
CA ALA A 62 -9.96 8.26 9.80
C ALA A 62 -9.26 9.61 10.10
N GLN A 63 -7.95 9.73 9.85
CA GLN A 63 -7.20 10.99 10.05
C GLN A 63 -7.49 12.05 8.97
N GLY A 64 -8.32 11.75 7.97
CA GLY A 64 -8.70 12.73 6.94
C GLY A 64 -7.66 12.91 5.84
N ILE A 65 -6.81 11.90 5.63
CA ILE A 65 -5.88 11.85 4.51
C ILE A 65 -6.69 11.71 3.21
N VAL A 66 -6.33 12.50 2.20
CA VAL A 66 -6.97 12.54 0.88
C VAL A 66 -5.93 12.51 -0.23
N ASP A 67 -6.39 12.23 -1.46
CA ASP A 67 -5.57 12.22 -2.68
C ASP A 67 -4.30 11.38 -2.54
N HIS A 68 -4.42 10.23 -1.87
CA HIS A 68 -3.35 9.25 -1.80
C HIS A 68 -3.06 8.71 -3.20
N LYS A 69 -1.78 8.61 -3.54
CA LYS A 69 -1.31 8.06 -4.82
C LYS A 69 -0.02 7.29 -4.66
N ILE A 70 0.05 6.12 -5.30
CA ILE A 70 1.26 5.34 -5.48
C ILE A 70 1.76 5.46 -6.92
N GLU A 71 3.05 5.72 -7.07
CA GLU A 71 3.75 5.71 -8.36
C GLU A 71 4.81 4.62 -8.37
N MET A 72 4.73 3.71 -9.34
CA MET A 72 5.72 2.64 -9.51
C MET A 72 6.90 3.14 -10.35
N LEU A 73 8.11 3.03 -9.80
CA LEU A 73 9.35 3.31 -10.53
C LEU A 73 10.00 2.02 -11.02
N GLU A 74 9.91 0.96 -10.24
CA GLU A 74 10.53 -0.32 -10.56
C GLU A 74 9.74 -1.48 -9.95
N VAL A 75 9.75 -2.60 -10.67
CA VAL A 75 9.22 -3.87 -10.21
C VAL A 75 10.12 -5.01 -10.67
N GLY A 76 10.28 -6.01 -9.82
CA GLY A 76 10.96 -7.25 -10.15
C GLY A 76 10.25 -8.44 -9.53
N VAL A 77 10.44 -9.61 -10.11
CA VAL A 77 9.84 -10.87 -9.63
C VAL A 77 10.88 -11.99 -9.64
N ASP A 78 10.90 -12.78 -8.57
CA ASP A 78 11.66 -14.01 -8.45
C ASP A 78 10.84 -15.08 -7.72
N GLY A 79 10.55 -16.19 -8.41
CA GLY A 79 9.66 -17.24 -7.93
C GLY A 79 8.28 -16.71 -7.51
N ASN A 80 8.00 -16.81 -6.21
CA ASN A 80 6.74 -16.39 -5.59
C ASN A 80 6.83 -15.04 -4.86
N LEU A 81 7.93 -14.31 -5.04
CA LEU A 81 8.14 -12.98 -4.48
C LEU A 81 8.27 -11.96 -5.61
N ALA A 82 7.71 -10.78 -5.38
CA ALA A 82 7.89 -9.62 -6.23
C ALA A 82 8.16 -8.40 -5.37
N PHE A 83 8.96 -7.47 -5.84
CA PHE A 83 9.17 -6.19 -5.15
C PHE A 83 8.72 -5.03 -6.02
N GLN A 84 8.30 -3.95 -5.38
CA GLN A 84 8.13 -2.63 -5.98
C GLN A 84 9.01 -1.61 -5.26
N ARG A 85 9.65 -0.74 -6.03
CA ARG A 85 10.15 0.56 -5.54
C ARG A 85 9.35 1.66 -6.22
N GLY A 86 9.00 2.68 -5.47
CA GLY A 86 8.11 3.72 -5.96
C GLY A 86 8.12 4.98 -5.13
N LEU A 87 7.21 5.88 -5.48
CA LEU A 87 6.90 7.08 -4.72
C LEU A 87 5.48 6.95 -4.17
N TRP A 88 5.22 7.64 -3.05
CA TRP A 88 3.88 7.86 -2.55
C TRP A 88 3.64 9.37 -2.40
N SER A 89 2.39 9.79 -2.48
CA SER A 89 1.96 11.12 -2.07
C SER A 89 0.55 11.09 -1.49
N ALA A 90 0.25 12.08 -0.65
CA ALA A 90 -1.06 12.29 -0.07
C ALA A 90 -1.23 13.75 0.37
N ALA A 91 -2.43 14.14 0.78
CA ALA A 91 -2.69 15.44 1.35
C ALA A 91 -3.61 15.37 2.57
N VAL A 92 -3.58 16.42 3.37
CA VAL A 92 -4.56 16.69 4.44
C VAL A 92 -5.06 18.11 4.25
N VAL A 93 -6.35 18.34 4.50
CA VAL A 93 -6.96 19.67 4.50
C VAL A 93 -7.33 20.00 5.95
N ASN A 94 -6.78 21.09 6.49
CA ASN A 94 -7.07 21.53 7.86
C ASN A 94 -8.45 22.20 7.97
N ALA A 95 -8.84 22.59 9.19
CA ALA A 95 -10.13 23.21 9.45
C ALA A 95 -10.33 24.55 8.72
N GLU A 96 -9.24 25.25 8.41
CA GLU A 96 -9.20 26.50 7.66
C GLU A 96 -9.24 26.30 6.14
N GLY A 97 -9.34 25.05 5.66
CA GLY A 97 -9.36 24.69 4.24
C GLY A 97 -7.98 24.74 3.57
N GLN A 98 -6.90 24.91 4.33
CA GLN A 98 -5.54 24.90 3.81
C GLN A 98 -5.10 23.45 3.55
N ARG A 99 -4.56 23.24 2.36
CA ARG A 99 -4.08 21.94 1.91
C ARG A 99 -2.58 21.80 2.17
N GLN A 100 -2.20 20.75 2.89
CA GLN A 100 -0.83 20.33 3.05
C GLN A 100 -0.61 19.02 2.28
N THR A 101 0.46 18.94 1.49
CA THR A 101 0.82 17.75 0.71
C THR A 101 2.07 17.09 1.31
N PHE A 102 2.10 15.77 1.25
CA PHE A 102 3.20 14.92 1.70
C PHE A 102 3.58 13.98 0.57
N SER A 103 4.86 13.61 0.49
CA SER A 103 5.35 12.60 -0.45
C SER A 103 6.67 12.03 0.01
N GLY A 104 7.01 10.85 -0.51
CA GLY A 104 8.29 10.22 -0.24
C GLY A 104 8.45 8.89 -0.94
N ASN A 105 9.33 8.03 -0.42
CA ASN A 105 9.67 6.77 -1.07
C ASN A 105 8.82 5.62 -0.53
N LEU A 106 8.54 4.66 -1.41
CA LEU A 106 7.76 3.46 -1.11
C LEU A 106 8.56 2.22 -1.50
N HIS A 107 8.53 1.20 -0.63
CA HIS A 107 8.91 -0.16 -0.98
C HIS A 107 7.86 -1.15 -0.52
N VAL A 108 7.50 -2.07 -1.43
CA VAL A 108 6.57 -3.15 -1.12
C VAL A 108 7.14 -4.47 -1.61
N LEU A 109 7.18 -5.46 -0.73
CA LEU A 109 7.41 -6.86 -1.10
C LEU A 109 6.04 -7.54 -1.18
N TYR A 110 5.78 -8.25 -2.26
CA TYR A 110 4.57 -9.02 -2.50
C TYR A 110 4.89 -10.51 -2.48
N ARG A 111 3.93 -11.31 -2.02
CA ARG A 111 3.96 -12.76 -2.10
C ARG A 111 2.80 -13.27 -2.93
N ARG A 112 3.09 -14.20 -3.83
CA ARG A 112 2.08 -14.93 -4.60
C ARG A 112 1.36 -15.92 -3.68
N GLN A 113 0.05 -15.87 -3.69
CA GLN A 113 -0.84 -16.73 -2.92
C GLN A 113 -1.13 -18.04 -3.68
N ALA A 114 -1.72 -19.02 -2.99
CA ALA A 114 -2.07 -20.32 -3.57
C ALA A 114 -3.10 -20.20 -4.71
N ASP A 115 -4.00 -19.22 -4.66
CA ASP A 115 -4.97 -18.90 -5.71
C ASP A 115 -4.35 -18.12 -6.90
N GLY A 116 -3.05 -17.85 -6.84
CA GLY A 116 -2.31 -17.12 -7.86
C GLY A 116 -2.37 -15.60 -7.73
N SER A 117 -3.16 -15.05 -6.81
CA SER A 117 -3.19 -13.62 -6.51
C SER A 117 -1.88 -13.16 -5.87
N TRP A 118 -1.60 -11.85 -5.92
CA TRP A 118 -0.44 -11.25 -5.28
C TRP A 118 -0.91 -10.33 -4.15
N LYS A 119 -0.28 -10.45 -2.99
CA LYS A 119 -0.59 -9.66 -1.80
C LYS A 119 0.66 -9.08 -1.18
N ALA A 120 0.56 -7.88 -0.61
CA ALA A 120 1.66 -7.23 0.07
C ALA A 120 2.06 -8.05 1.31
N LEU A 121 3.32 -8.45 1.39
CA LEU A 121 3.95 -9.13 2.52
C LEU A 121 4.70 -8.14 3.41
N THR A 122 5.38 -7.16 2.81
CA THR A 122 6.05 -6.07 3.53
C THR A 122 5.70 -4.76 2.85
N HIS A 123 5.27 -3.76 3.61
CA HIS A 123 4.99 -2.41 3.10
C HIS A 123 5.65 -1.38 3.99
N ILE A 124 6.61 -0.63 3.44
CA ILE A 124 7.35 0.43 4.13
C ILE A 124 7.41 1.70 3.28
N TRP A 125 7.36 2.85 3.94
CA TRP A 125 7.56 4.14 3.30
C TRP A 125 8.35 5.10 4.22
N ASN A 126 8.86 6.18 3.63
CA ASN A 126 9.44 7.33 4.34
C ASN A 126 9.01 8.64 3.70
#